data_AF-A0AAV2RQU5-F1
#
_entry.id   AF-A0AAV2RQU5-F1
#
_cell.length_a   1.000
_cell.length_b   1.000
_cell.length_c   1.000
_cell.angle_alpha   90.00
_cell.angle_beta   90.00
_cell.angle_gamma   90.00
#
_symmetry.space_group_name_H-M   'P 1'
#
loop_
_entity.id
_entity.type
_entity.pdbx_description
1 polymer ?
#
loop_
_entity_poly.entity_id
_entity_poly.type
_entity_poly.pdbx_seq_one_letter_code
_entity_poly.pdbx_strand_id
1 'polypeptide(L)'
;VTVCTGLNKPPCPGDCVHHQHGCRDKGRLVINGGLCPRDPAEVKCCAPSRYQVAQDALHVMDKERFFIYGYVPTSGSGVTISSGVDLGQHDEAGLRRTKISEPLIQKLKKSGFLGKKTKREVDKVGDPLGLVLTLDEAWDLHEKFMDQSRQKILPYTRNMSVKGRSVLISLTIWCGSIENANTKCRASRNTEHVLWNAIYANNQNNASDQALSNALGELLILHNSSTDPNKTYRQRITKEIMYLSKRDKREL
;
A
#
# COMPACT_ATOMS: atom_id res chain seq x y z
N VAL A 1 -5.33 17.33 9.30
CA VAL A 1 -6.43 16.35 9.38
C VAL A 1 -7.68 17.08 9.00
N THR A 2 -8.15 16.92 7.76
CA THR A 2 -9.41 17.52 7.34
C THR A 2 -10.50 16.64 7.90
N VAL A 3 -11.05 17.02 9.05
CA VAL A 3 -12.38 16.57 9.43
C VAL A 3 -13.31 17.19 8.39
N CYS A 4 -14.17 16.39 7.76
CA CYS A 4 -15.18 16.90 6.84
C CYS A 4 -16.19 17.74 7.63
N THR A 5 -15.82 18.98 7.95
CA THR A 5 -16.68 19.98 8.57
C THR A 5 -16.55 21.26 7.76
N GLY A 6 -17.64 21.62 7.10
CA GLY A 6 -17.85 22.95 6.52
C GLY A 6 -17.17 23.21 5.18
N LEU A 7 -17.78 22.75 4.09
CA LEU A 7 -17.70 23.44 2.79
C LEU A 7 -19.04 23.33 2.07
N ASN A 8 -19.69 24.48 1.86
CA ASN A 8 -20.91 24.64 1.07
C ASN A 8 -20.64 24.21 -0.38
N LYS A 9 -21.12 23.02 -0.80
CA LYS A 9 -21.32 22.59 -2.19
C LYS A 9 -22.13 21.28 -2.22
N PRO A 10 -22.76 20.95 -3.38
CA PRO A 10 -24.14 20.48 -3.46
C PRO A 10 -24.37 19.15 -2.75
N PRO A 11 -25.60 18.91 -2.27
CA PRO A 11 -25.95 17.69 -1.56
C PRO A 11 -25.53 16.48 -2.41
N CYS A 12 -24.79 15.56 -1.80
CA CYS A 12 -24.66 14.21 -2.34
C CYS A 12 -26.08 13.71 -2.66
N PRO A 13 -26.38 13.31 -3.91
CA PRO A 13 -27.66 12.70 -4.22
C PRO A 13 -27.65 11.32 -3.55
N GLY A 14 -28.23 11.27 -2.35
CA GLY A 14 -28.18 10.11 -1.48
C GLY A 14 -27.46 10.44 -0.19
N ASP A 15 -28.20 10.34 0.91
CA ASP A 15 -27.67 10.37 2.26
C ASP A 15 -26.44 9.44 2.35
N CYS A 16 -25.28 9.99 2.72
CA CYS A 16 -24.12 9.20 3.15
C CYS A 16 -24.37 8.47 4.49
N VAL A 17 -25.63 8.14 4.78
CA VAL A 17 -26.09 7.49 6.01
C VAL A 17 -26.29 5.98 5.78
N HIS A 18 -26.44 5.47 4.54
CA HIS A 18 -26.89 4.09 4.33
C HIS A 18 -26.16 3.20 3.30
N HIS A 19 -24.93 3.50 2.91
CA HIS A 19 -24.06 2.46 2.31
C HIS A 19 -23.21 1.75 3.37
N GLN A 20 -23.93 0.98 4.19
CA GLN A 20 -23.49 -0.25 4.86
C GLN A 20 -22.72 -1.10 3.84
N HIS A 21 -21.45 -1.44 4.06
CA HIS A 21 -21.15 -2.74 4.66
C HIS A 21 -19.80 -2.78 5.42
N GLY A 22 -19.08 -1.66 5.63
CA GLY A 22 -17.71 -1.73 6.17
C GLY A 22 -17.34 -0.85 7.35
N CYS A 23 -17.95 0.34 7.50
CA CYS A 23 -17.38 1.39 8.36
C CYS A 23 -18.36 1.98 9.37
N ARG A 24 -19.44 1.27 9.68
CA ARG A 24 -20.64 1.86 10.32
C ARG A 24 -20.39 2.54 11.66
N ASP A 25 -19.46 2.07 12.49
CA ASP A 25 -19.41 2.58 13.88
C ASP A 25 -18.01 2.94 14.42
N LYS A 26 -16.93 2.67 13.67
CA LYS A 26 -15.55 2.73 14.25
C LYS A 26 -14.45 3.22 13.29
N GLY A 27 -14.79 3.62 12.06
CA GLY A 27 -13.87 4.02 10.99
C GLY A 27 -13.73 5.53 10.75
N ARG A 28 -12.53 6.05 10.50
CA ARG A 28 -12.29 7.28 9.73
C ARG A 28 -12.11 6.93 8.27
N LEU A 29 -12.88 7.58 7.40
CA LEU A 29 -12.70 7.51 5.97
C LEU A 29 -11.42 8.29 5.59
N VAL A 30 -10.47 7.65 4.91
CA VAL A 30 -9.25 8.33 4.42
C VAL A 30 -9.48 8.70 2.96
N ILE A 31 -10.17 9.81 2.72
CA ILE A 31 -10.28 10.41 1.39
C ILE A 31 -9.13 11.38 1.19
N ASN A 32 -8.21 11.08 0.28
CA ASN A 32 -7.29 12.09 -0.24
C ASN A 32 -7.92 12.73 -1.49
N GLY A 33 -8.34 13.99 -1.38
CA GLY A 33 -8.96 14.76 -2.46
C GLY A 33 -10.32 15.40 -2.14
N GLY A 34 -10.89 15.18 -0.96
CA GLY A 34 -12.17 15.81 -0.57
C GLY A 34 -13.40 15.42 -1.40
N LEU A 35 -13.28 14.39 -2.24
CA LEU A 35 -14.37 13.88 -3.07
C LEU A 35 -14.84 12.54 -2.49
N CYS A 36 -16.07 12.51 -1.98
CA CYS A 36 -16.77 11.26 -1.75
C CYS A 36 -16.89 10.51 -3.09
N PRO A 37 -16.51 9.23 -3.16
CA PRO A 37 -16.65 8.45 -4.37
C PRO A 37 -18.11 8.42 -4.83
N ARG A 38 -18.33 8.54 -6.15
CA ARG A 38 -19.69 8.51 -6.74
C ARG A 38 -20.21 7.08 -6.89
N ASP A 39 -19.33 6.10 -6.79
CA ASP A 39 -19.62 4.68 -6.94
C ASP A 39 -19.27 3.93 -5.63
N PRO A 40 -20.14 3.06 -5.09
CA PRO A 40 -19.82 2.17 -3.98
C PRO A 40 -18.57 1.30 -4.21
N ALA A 41 -18.25 0.96 -5.47
CA ALA A 41 -17.00 0.26 -5.84
C ALA A 41 -15.75 1.16 -5.73
N GLU A 42 -15.92 2.47 -5.57
CA GLU A 42 -14.86 3.45 -5.38
C GLU A 42 -14.64 3.83 -3.90
N VAL A 43 -15.35 3.22 -2.94
CA VAL A 43 -15.17 3.48 -1.50
C VAL A 43 -13.72 3.19 -1.10
N LYS A 44 -12.95 4.26 -0.97
CA LYS A 44 -11.52 4.26 -0.64
C LYS A 44 -11.36 4.49 0.85
N CYS A 45 -10.90 3.43 1.50
CA CYS A 45 -10.17 3.43 2.76
C CYS A 45 -10.98 3.83 4.01
N CYS A 46 -11.09 2.90 4.95
CA CYS A 46 -11.46 3.19 6.33
C CYS A 46 -10.29 2.77 7.24
N ALA A 47 -9.79 3.69 8.06
CA ALA A 47 -8.85 3.41 9.14
C ALA A 47 -9.57 3.71 10.46
N PRO A 48 -9.61 2.82 11.47
CA PRO A 48 -10.43 3.07 12.64
C PRO A 48 -10.07 4.37 13.37
N SER A 49 -11.08 5.18 13.72
CA SER A 49 -10.91 6.52 14.29
C SER A 49 -10.12 6.52 15.61
N ARG A 50 -10.15 5.38 16.30
CA ARG A 50 -9.46 5.10 17.55
C ARG A 50 -7.97 4.78 17.40
N TYR A 51 -7.48 4.48 16.20
CA TYR A 51 -6.06 4.24 16.00
C TYR A 51 -5.34 5.56 15.73
N GLN A 52 -4.22 5.77 16.43
CA GLN A 52 -3.27 6.81 16.08
C GLN A 52 -2.52 6.34 14.84
N VAL A 53 -2.97 6.78 13.66
CA VAL A 53 -2.38 6.36 12.40
C VAL A 53 -1.11 7.16 12.13
N ALA A 54 0.01 6.45 12.01
CA ALA A 54 1.28 7.04 11.61
C ALA A 54 1.21 7.57 10.15
N GLN A 55 2.00 8.60 9.85
CA GLN A 55 1.96 9.25 8.53
C GLN A 55 2.33 8.31 7.38
N ASP A 56 3.22 7.36 7.62
CA ASP A 56 3.59 6.33 6.65
C ASP A 56 2.44 5.39 6.32
N ALA A 57 1.68 4.95 7.33
CA ALA A 57 0.46 4.15 7.16
C ALA A 57 -0.60 4.91 6.35
N LEU A 58 -0.81 6.21 6.62
CA LEU A 58 -1.69 7.05 5.81
C LEU A 58 -1.25 7.12 4.35
N HIS A 59 0.05 7.28 4.10
CA HIS A 59 0.59 7.34 2.74
C HIS A 59 0.43 6.00 2.02
N VAL A 60 0.74 4.88 2.66
CA VAL A 60 0.57 3.54 2.09
C VAL A 60 -0.89 3.27 1.76
N MET A 61 -1.82 3.57 2.68
CA MET A 61 -3.25 3.40 2.43
C MET A 61 -3.76 4.29 1.27
N ASP A 62 -3.19 5.48 1.07
CA ASP A 62 -3.50 6.33 -0.09
C ASP A 62 -3.07 5.69 -1.42
N LYS A 63 -1.95 4.96 -1.41
CA LYS A 63 -1.35 4.38 -2.63
C LYS A 63 -1.85 2.98 -2.95
N GLU A 64 -1.83 2.09 -1.97
CA GLU A 64 -2.23 0.69 -2.10
C GLU A 64 -3.74 0.49 -2.00
N ARG A 65 -4.46 1.50 -1.45
CA ARG A 65 -5.86 1.40 -1.00
C ARG A 65 -5.96 0.45 0.20
N PHE A 66 -7.06 0.51 0.93
CA PHE A 66 -7.30 -0.36 2.09
C PHE A 66 -8.65 -1.07 1.90
N PHE A 67 -8.61 -2.40 1.72
CA PHE A 67 -9.78 -3.22 1.46
C PHE A 67 -10.02 -4.24 2.57
N ILE A 68 -11.26 -4.34 3.04
CA ILE A 68 -11.65 -5.37 4.01
C ILE A 68 -12.06 -6.69 3.32
N TYR A 69 -12.16 -6.72 2.00
CA TYR A 69 -12.50 -7.90 1.22
C TYR A 69 -11.35 -8.30 0.30
N GLY A 70 -11.27 -9.59 -0.03
CA GLY A 70 -10.29 -10.12 -0.96
C GLY A 70 -10.57 -9.67 -2.40
N TYR A 71 -9.52 -9.39 -3.16
CA TYR A 71 -9.60 -9.10 -4.59
C TYR A 71 -8.35 -9.60 -5.30
N VAL A 72 -8.40 -9.73 -6.63
CA VAL A 72 -7.24 -10.15 -7.44
C VAL A 72 -6.84 -9.00 -8.36
N PRO A 73 -5.71 -8.30 -8.12
CA PRO A 73 -5.36 -7.09 -8.86
C PRO A 73 -4.93 -7.37 -10.31
N THR A 74 -4.31 -8.52 -10.56
CA THR A 74 -3.83 -8.92 -11.90
C THR A 74 -3.92 -10.43 -12.10
N SER A 75 -3.81 -10.90 -13.34
CA SER A 75 -3.81 -12.34 -13.65
C SER A 75 -2.65 -13.11 -13.00
N GLY A 76 -1.52 -12.44 -12.76
CA GLY A 76 -0.32 -12.99 -12.13
C GLY A 76 -0.21 -12.71 -10.62
N SER A 77 -1.31 -12.43 -9.95
CA SER A 77 -1.35 -12.17 -8.51
C SER A 77 -2.31 -13.12 -7.79
N GLY A 78 -2.04 -13.35 -6.50
CA GLY A 78 -2.96 -14.02 -5.61
C GLY A 78 -4.07 -13.11 -5.11
N VAL A 79 -4.84 -13.63 -4.14
CA VAL A 79 -5.82 -12.80 -3.41
C VAL A 79 -5.06 -11.76 -2.58
N THR A 80 -5.41 -10.50 -2.81
CA THR A 80 -4.90 -9.33 -2.11
C THR A 80 -5.98 -8.79 -1.18
N ILE A 81 -5.59 -8.32 0.01
CA ILE A 81 -6.51 -7.75 1.01
C ILE A 81 -5.80 -6.70 1.87
N SER A 82 -6.56 -5.95 2.66
CA SER A 82 -6.06 -4.84 3.48
C SER A 82 -5.31 -3.83 2.61
N SER A 83 -4.11 -3.40 2.99
CA SER A 83 -3.28 -2.46 2.23
C SER A 83 -2.36 -3.13 1.22
N GLY A 84 -2.90 -4.00 0.38
CA GLY A 84 -2.10 -4.68 -0.66
C GLY A 84 -1.36 -5.94 -0.19
N VAL A 85 -1.82 -6.59 0.88
CA VAL A 85 -1.22 -7.85 1.36
C VAL A 85 -1.62 -9.00 0.42
N ASP A 86 -0.64 -9.52 -0.34
CA ASP A 86 -0.83 -10.64 -1.29
C ASP A 86 -0.71 -11.99 -0.60
N LEU A 87 -1.85 -12.64 -0.33
CA LEU A 87 -1.94 -13.95 0.31
C LEU A 87 -1.26 -15.06 -0.52
N GLY A 88 -1.07 -14.86 -1.82
CA GLY A 88 -0.34 -15.79 -2.68
C GLY A 88 1.14 -15.93 -2.33
N GLN A 89 1.72 -14.93 -1.64
CA GLN A 89 3.12 -14.94 -1.19
C GLN A 89 3.31 -15.50 0.22
N HIS A 90 2.23 -15.92 0.88
CA HIS A 90 2.26 -16.33 2.27
C HIS A 90 1.65 -17.71 2.46
N ASP A 91 2.28 -18.47 3.33
CA ASP A 91 1.73 -19.66 3.96
C ASP A 91 1.42 -19.37 5.44
N GLU A 92 0.83 -20.34 6.13
CA GLU A 92 0.49 -20.22 7.54
C GLU A 92 1.73 -19.88 8.40
N ALA A 93 2.86 -20.54 8.14
CA ALA A 93 4.11 -20.29 8.86
C ALA A 93 4.61 -18.85 8.66
N GLY A 94 4.50 -18.33 7.43
CA GLY A 94 4.82 -16.95 7.07
C GLY A 94 3.95 -15.94 7.80
N LEU A 95 2.64 -16.18 7.89
CA LEU A 95 1.74 -15.33 8.65
C LEU A 95 2.07 -15.35 10.15
N ARG A 96 2.39 -16.51 10.73
CA ARG A 96 2.82 -16.58 12.14
C ARG A 96 4.07 -15.74 12.43
N ARG A 97 5.03 -15.70 11.51
CA ARG A 97 6.24 -14.86 11.63
C ARG A 97 5.93 -13.36 11.64
N THR A 98 4.80 -12.95 11.07
CA THR A 98 4.35 -11.54 11.08
C THR A 98 3.68 -11.13 12.39
N LYS A 99 3.46 -12.07 13.32
CA LYS A 99 2.79 -11.85 14.62
C LYS A 99 1.34 -11.38 14.48
N ILE A 100 0.65 -11.76 13.41
CA ILE A 100 -0.80 -11.63 13.28
C ILE A 100 -1.50 -12.55 14.28
N SER A 101 -2.67 -12.15 14.75
CA SER A 101 -3.47 -12.94 15.67
C SER A 101 -3.87 -14.33 15.12
N GLU A 102 -3.86 -15.34 15.99
CA GLU A 102 -4.22 -16.72 15.61
C GLU A 102 -5.61 -16.86 14.98
N PRO A 103 -6.68 -16.20 15.50
CA PRO A 103 -7.99 -16.27 14.87
C PRO A 103 -7.98 -15.76 13.42
N LEU A 104 -7.22 -14.70 13.13
CA LEU A 104 -7.09 -14.17 11.77
C LEU A 104 -6.31 -15.13 10.87
N ILE A 105 -5.24 -15.76 11.37
CA ILE A 105 -4.50 -16.79 10.63
C ILE A 105 -5.43 -17.94 10.25
N GLN A 106 -6.24 -18.45 11.19
CA GLN A 106 -7.20 -19.53 10.91
C GLN A 106 -8.26 -19.11 9.88
N LYS A 107 -8.73 -17.87 9.95
CA LYS A 107 -9.67 -17.31 8.95
C LYS A 107 -9.06 -17.25 7.55
N LEU A 108 -7.83 -16.73 7.42
CA LEU A 108 -7.11 -16.66 6.14
C LEU A 108 -6.78 -18.05 5.60
N LYS A 109 -6.43 -19.00 6.47
CA LYS A 109 -6.20 -20.40 6.09
C LYS A 109 -7.48 -21.06 5.57
N LYS A 110 -8.59 -20.91 6.30
CA LYS A 110 -9.89 -21.49 5.94
C LYS A 110 -10.42 -20.97 4.62
N SER A 111 -10.03 -19.76 4.21
CA SER A 111 -10.40 -19.21 2.90
C SER A 111 -9.77 -19.97 1.71
N GLY A 112 -8.72 -20.76 1.94
CA GLY A 112 -8.05 -21.55 0.90
C GLY A 112 -7.14 -20.76 -0.06
N PHE A 113 -7.01 -19.44 0.12
CA PHE A 113 -6.29 -18.55 -0.81
C PHE A 113 -4.79 -18.42 -0.53
N LEU A 114 -4.30 -18.89 0.64
CA LEU A 114 -2.88 -18.88 0.97
C LEU A 114 -2.06 -19.66 -0.07
N GLY A 115 -0.96 -19.04 -0.53
CA GLY A 115 -0.05 -19.63 -1.52
C GLY A 115 -0.59 -19.72 -2.95
N LYS A 116 -1.80 -19.24 -3.24
CA LYS A 116 -2.34 -19.17 -4.61
C LYS A 116 -1.81 -17.91 -5.28
N LYS A 117 -0.90 -18.04 -6.25
CA LYS A 117 -0.11 -16.92 -6.79
C LYS A 117 -0.71 -16.31 -8.05
N THR A 118 -1.71 -16.95 -8.64
CA THR A 118 -2.31 -16.54 -9.91
C THR A 118 -3.83 -16.53 -9.83
N LYS A 119 -4.47 -15.69 -10.67
CA LYS A 119 -5.94 -15.65 -10.78
C LYS A 119 -6.54 -17.03 -11.07
N ARG A 120 -5.89 -17.81 -11.96
CA ARG A 120 -6.32 -19.17 -12.30
C ARG A 120 -6.33 -20.12 -11.10
N GLU A 121 -5.41 -19.96 -10.17
CA GLU A 121 -5.39 -20.76 -8.94
C GLU A 121 -6.45 -20.30 -7.94
N VAL A 122 -6.68 -18.99 -7.85
CA VAL A 122 -7.74 -18.40 -7.03
C VAL A 122 -9.12 -18.84 -7.50
N ASP A 123 -9.38 -18.79 -8.82
CA ASP A 123 -10.67 -19.16 -9.42
C ASP A 123 -11.05 -20.64 -9.14
N LYS A 124 -10.07 -21.52 -8.88
CA LYS A 124 -10.30 -22.92 -8.49
C LYS A 124 -10.73 -23.07 -7.03
N VAL A 125 -10.42 -22.09 -6.18
CA VAL A 125 -10.76 -22.10 -4.76
C VAL A 125 -12.14 -21.48 -4.54
N GLY A 126 -12.43 -20.37 -5.20
CA GLY A 126 -13.72 -19.69 -5.11
C GLY A 126 -13.64 -18.19 -5.36
N ASP A 127 -14.72 -17.49 -5.06
CA ASP A 127 -14.79 -16.03 -5.20
C ASP A 127 -13.96 -15.33 -4.11
N PRO A 128 -12.92 -14.54 -4.46
CA PRO A 128 -12.13 -13.78 -3.48
C PRO A 128 -12.96 -12.78 -2.66
N LEU A 129 -14.10 -12.31 -3.18
CA LEU A 129 -15.02 -11.45 -2.42
C LEU A 129 -15.67 -12.16 -1.23
N GLY A 130 -15.66 -13.51 -1.22
CA GLY A 130 -16.09 -14.31 -0.07
C GLY A 130 -15.16 -14.21 1.13
N LEU A 131 -13.91 -13.78 0.96
CA LEU A 131 -13.01 -13.47 2.06
C LEU A 131 -13.25 -12.04 2.55
N VAL A 132 -13.96 -11.90 3.66
CA VAL A 132 -14.24 -10.60 4.29
C VAL A 132 -13.68 -10.55 5.69
N LEU A 133 -12.83 -9.56 5.95
CA LEU A 133 -12.30 -9.21 7.27
C LEU A 133 -13.18 -8.17 7.95
N THR A 134 -13.21 -8.19 9.27
CA THR A 134 -13.63 -7.02 10.03
C THR A 134 -12.60 -5.91 9.83
N LEU A 135 -13.01 -4.67 10.09
CA LEU A 135 -12.11 -3.54 10.01
C LEU A 135 -10.89 -3.69 10.94
N ASP A 136 -11.10 -4.29 12.12
CA ASP A 136 -10.05 -4.51 13.11
C ASP A 136 -9.07 -5.61 12.68
N GLU A 137 -9.57 -6.68 12.06
CA GLU A 137 -8.74 -7.73 11.46
C GLU A 137 -7.90 -7.19 10.30
N ALA A 138 -8.51 -6.41 9.40
CA ALA A 138 -7.80 -5.80 8.28
C ALA A 138 -6.73 -4.80 8.78
N TRP A 139 -7.01 -4.11 9.88
CA TRP A 139 -6.07 -3.18 10.52
C TRP A 139 -4.92 -3.90 11.22
N ASP A 140 -5.19 -4.98 11.96
CA ASP A 140 -4.15 -5.84 12.54
C ASP A 140 -3.21 -6.35 11.44
N LEU A 141 -3.79 -6.86 10.35
CA LEU A 141 -3.03 -7.28 9.18
C LEU A 141 -2.17 -6.15 8.60
N HIS A 142 -2.74 -4.96 8.42
CA HIS A 142 -2.03 -3.79 7.91
C HIS A 142 -0.82 -3.44 8.78
N GLU A 143 -1.04 -3.24 10.08
CA GLU A 143 0.03 -2.80 10.98
C GLU A 143 1.16 -3.83 11.08
N LYS A 144 0.86 -5.14 11.11
CA LYS A 144 1.92 -6.16 11.12
C LYS A 144 2.80 -6.14 9.88
N PHE A 145 2.20 -5.96 8.70
CA PHE A 145 2.94 -5.86 7.45
C PHE A 145 3.67 -4.51 7.29
N MET A 146 3.09 -3.43 7.82
CA MET A 146 3.73 -2.13 7.91
C MET A 146 4.95 -2.19 8.84
N ASP A 147 4.83 -2.80 10.02
CA ASP A 147 5.93 -2.96 10.97
C ASP A 147 7.09 -3.76 10.38
N GLN A 148 6.81 -4.84 9.64
CA GLN A 148 7.85 -5.55 8.92
C GLN A 148 8.53 -4.68 7.87
N SER A 149 7.76 -3.88 7.13
CA SER A 149 8.30 -2.98 6.12
C SER A 149 9.16 -1.88 6.76
N ARG A 150 8.71 -1.30 7.89
CA ARG A 150 9.47 -0.34 8.71
C ARG A 150 10.81 -0.94 9.16
N GLN A 151 10.81 -2.17 9.68
CA GLN A 151 12.02 -2.86 10.12
C GLN A 151 13.01 -3.10 8.99
N LYS A 152 12.53 -3.52 7.81
CA LYS A 152 13.38 -3.77 6.64
C LYS A 152 14.10 -2.51 6.14
N ILE A 153 13.47 -1.34 6.28
CA ILE A 153 14.06 -0.09 5.79
C ILE A 153 14.82 0.68 6.87
N LEU A 154 14.69 0.30 8.14
CA LEU A 154 15.31 1.00 9.28
C LEU A 154 16.83 1.23 9.07
N PRO A 155 17.63 0.27 8.55
CA PRO A 155 19.05 0.48 8.30
C PRO A 155 19.39 1.51 7.23
N TYR A 156 18.41 2.05 6.50
CA TYR A 156 18.66 2.98 5.39
C TYR A 156 18.07 4.37 5.64
N THR A 157 17.26 4.53 6.68
CA THR A 157 16.35 5.68 6.82
C THR A 157 16.74 6.69 7.89
N ARG A 158 17.93 6.57 8.47
CA ARG A 158 18.39 7.42 9.58
C ARG A 158 18.31 8.92 9.26
N ASN A 159 18.63 9.30 8.02
CA ASN A 159 18.67 10.69 7.57
C ASN A 159 17.53 11.05 6.60
N MET A 160 16.49 10.22 6.54
CA MET A 160 15.28 10.51 5.79
C MET A 160 14.26 11.24 6.67
N SER A 161 13.52 12.16 6.05
CA SER A 161 12.33 12.72 6.69
C SER A 161 11.25 11.67 6.86
N VAL A 162 10.20 12.00 7.61
CA VAL A 162 9.01 11.14 7.71
C VAL A 162 8.44 10.84 6.31
N LYS A 163 8.50 11.80 5.37
CA LYS A 163 8.03 11.59 4.00
C LYS A 163 8.94 10.65 3.21
N GLY A 164 10.25 10.84 3.28
CA GLY A 164 11.24 9.94 2.67
C GLY A 164 11.02 8.50 3.12
N ARG A 165 10.87 8.30 4.43
CA ARG A 165 10.53 6.98 5.00
C ARG A 165 9.20 6.43 4.50
N SER A 166 8.15 7.25 4.48
CA SER A 166 6.83 6.85 4.00
C SER A 166 6.87 6.34 2.55
N VAL A 167 7.61 7.05 1.68
CA VAL A 167 7.80 6.64 0.29
C VAL A 167 8.59 5.35 0.20
N LEU A 168 9.66 5.20 0.99
CA LEU A 168 10.46 3.98 0.96
C LEU A 168 9.64 2.76 1.42
N ILE A 169 8.81 2.88 2.46
CA ILE A 169 7.87 1.83 2.90
C ILE A 169 6.90 1.47 1.78
N SER A 170 6.27 2.50 1.19
CA SER A 170 5.34 2.37 0.08
C SER A 170 5.95 1.60 -1.10
N LEU A 171 7.20 1.90 -1.45
CA LEU A 171 7.94 1.20 -2.50
C LEU A 171 8.38 -0.20 -2.06
N THR A 172 8.74 -0.42 -0.80
CA THR A 172 9.06 -1.76 -0.28
C THR A 172 7.86 -2.71 -0.38
N ILE A 173 6.66 -2.21 -0.09
CA ILE A 173 5.42 -3.00 -0.23
C ILE A 173 5.15 -3.30 -1.70
N TRP A 174 5.26 -2.29 -2.57
CA TRP A 174 4.91 -2.44 -3.98
C TRP A 174 5.93 -3.24 -4.80
N CYS A 175 7.22 -3.02 -4.55
CA CYS A 175 8.34 -3.53 -5.33
C CYS A 175 9.21 -4.57 -4.60
N GLY A 176 8.84 -4.99 -3.40
CA GLY A 176 9.69 -5.84 -2.57
C GLY A 176 10.82 -5.05 -1.89
N SER A 177 11.66 -5.74 -1.11
CA SER A 177 12.74 -5.11 -0.35
C SER A 177 14.06 -5.13 -1.11
N ILE A 178 15.07 -4.42 -0.60
CA ILE A 178 16.45 -4.44 -1.12
C ILE A 178 16.99 -5.87 -1.28
N GLU A 179 16.74 -6.73 -0.29
CA GLU A 179 17.17 -8.13 -0.29
C GLU A 179 16.37 -9.04 -1.24
N ASN A 180 15.15 -8.66 -1.59
CA ASN A 180 14.18 -9.47 -2.33
C ASN A 180 13.35 -8.59 -3.25
N ALA A 181 14.04 -7.91 -4.15
CA ALA A 181 13.42 -6.92 -5.00
C ALA A 181 12.67 -7.60 -6.16
N ASN A 182 11.38 -7.29 -6.27
CA ASN A 182 10.50 -7.81 -7.30
C ASN A 182 10.87 -7.21 -8.67
N THR A 183 10.53 -7.92 -9.74
CA THR A 183 10.67 -7.46 -11.13
C THR A 183 9.84 -6.22 -11.42
N LYS A 184 8.82 -5.91 -10.60
CA LYS A 184 7.97 -4.71 -10.72
C LYS A 184 8.74 -3.38 -10.74
N CYS A 185 9.89 -3.29 -10.06
CA CYS A 185 10.75 -2.10 -10.05
C CYS A 185 11.98 -2.21 -10.97
N ARG A 186 12.02 -3.18 -11.88
CA ARG A 186 13.09 -3.27 -12.88
C ARG A 186 12.70 -2.47 -14.13
N ALA A 187 13.55 -1.53 -14.53
CA ALA A 187 13.33 -0.73 -15.74
C ALA A 187 13.55 -1.50 -17.04
N SER A 188 14.36 -2.56 -16.98
CA SER A 188 14.63 -3.51 -18.04
C SER A 188 15.24 -4.80 -17.45
N ARG A 189 15.36 -5.86 -18.25
CA ARG A 189 16.03 -7.10 -17.82
C ARG A 189 17.48 -6.89 -17.36
N ASN A 190 18.12 -5.79 -17.78
CA ASN A 190 19.54 -5.50 -17.56
C ASN A 190 19.78 -4.28 -16.66
N THR A 191 18.74 -3.58 -16.19
CA THR A 191 18.89 -2.49 -15.20
C THR A 191 18.58 -3.06 -13.84
N GLU A 192 19.64 -3.50 -13.16
CA GLU A 192 19.54 -3.95 -11.78
C GLU A 192 19.08 -2.79 -10.90
N HIS A 193 17.94 -3.00 -10.24
CA HIS A 193 17.51 -2.36 -9.00
C HIS A 193 17.95 -0.91 -8.73
N VAL A 194 17.84 -0.01 -9.73
CA VAL A 194 18.29 1.40 -9.67
C VAL A 194 17.88 2.09 -8.36
N LEU A 195 16.61 1.93 -7.95
CA LEU A 195 16.14 2.43 -6.66
C LEU A 195 16.95 1.89 -5.48
N TRP A 196 17.05 0.57 -5.36
CA TRP A 196 17.69 -0.06 -4.21
C TRP A 196 19.20 0.13 -4.22
N ASN A 197 19.81 0.18 -5.40
CA ASN A 197 21.23 0.51 -5.58
C ASN A 197 21.50 1.93 -5.12
N ALA A 198 20.67 2.92 -5.47
CA ALA A 198 20.83 4.28 -4.98
C ALA A 198 20.66 4.39 -3.45
N ILE A 199 19.76 3.60 -2.87
CA ILE A 199 19.57 3.54 -1.41
C ILE A 199 20.74 2.81 -0.72
N TYR A 200 21.29 1.76 -1.33
CA TYR A 200 22.38 0.96 -0.78
C TYR A 200 23.76 1.61 -0.94
N ALA A 201 24.01 2.24 -2.10
CA ALA A 201 25.28 2.87 -2.46
C ALA A 201 25.60 4.12 -1.64
N ASN A 202 24.61 4.74 -0.99
CA ASN A 202 24.82 5.89 -0.09
C ASN A 202 25.45 5.52 1.26
N ASN A 203 26.20 4.41 1.32
CA ASN A 203 26.73 3.75 2.50
C ASN A 203 25.64 3.36 3.50
N GLN A 204 25.71 2.11 3.96
CA GLN A 204 24.83 1.55 5.00
C GLN A 204 24.51 2.63 6.06
N ASN A 205 23.24 3.07 6.14
CA ASN A 205 22.70 4.08 7.07
C ASN A 205 22.62 5.57 6.66
N ASN A 206 22.85 5.99 5.40
CA ASN A 206 22.81 7.43 5.04
C ASN A 206 22.01 7.81 3.77
N ALA A 207 21.00 7.03 3.38
CA ALA A 207 20.13 7.49 2.29
C ALA A 207 19.30 8.71 2.75
N SER A 208 19.22 9.72 1.89
CA SER A 208 18.49 10.98 2.12
C SER A 208 17.26 11.08 1.22
N ASP A 209 16.34 12.00 1.54
CA ASP A 209 15.20 12.31 0.68
C ASP A 209 15.64 12.72 -0.73
N GLN A 210 16.76 13.45 -0.85
CA GLN A 210 17.33 13.84 -2.15
C GLN A 210 17.83 12.62 -2.94
N ALA A 211 18.53 11.69 -2.29
CA ALA A 211 18.99 10.47 -2.93
C ALA A 211 17.82 9.62 -3.44
N LEU A 212 16.78 9.48 -2.61
CA LEU A 212 15.54 8.79 -3.00
C LEU A 212 14.85 9.50 -4.17
N SER A 213 14.72 10.83 -4.12
CA SER A 213 14.12 11.62 -5.21
C SER A 213 14.89 11.48 -6.52
N ASN A 214 16.23 11.50 -6.48
CA ASN A 214 17.08 11.32 -7.65
C ASN A 214 16.90 9.93 -8.26
N ALA A 215 16.91 8.89 -7.43
CA ALA A 215 16.70 7.50 -7.86
C ALA A 215 15.33 7.28 -8.51
N LEU A 216 14.28 7.90 -7.96
CA LEU A 216 12.95 7.88 -8.55
C LEU A 216 12.90 8.61 -9.89
N GLY A 217 13.61 9.73 -10.03
CA GLY A 217 13.75 10.45 -11.29
C GLY A 217 14.46 9.62 -12.37
N GLU A 218 15.57 8.98 -12.01
CA GLU A 218 16.32 8.09 -12.90
C GLU A 218 15.47 6.90 -13.36
N LEU A 219 14.75 6.25 -12.44
CA LEU A 219 13.80 5.18 -12.78
C LEU A 219 12.74 5.65 -13.79
N LEU A 220 12.20 6.86 -13.62
CA LEU A 220 11.21 7.42 -14.53
C LEU A 220 11.80 7.64 -15.94
N ILE A 221 13.04 8.14 -16.03
CA ILE A 221 13.75 8.34 -17.30
C ILE A 221 13.99 7.00 -17.99
N LEU A 222 14.50 6.00 -17.26
CA LEU A 222 14.77 4.68 -17.82
C LEU A 222 13.49 4.01 -18.33
N HIS A 223 12.38 4.08 -17.59
CA HIS A 223 11.08 3.58 -18.07
C HIS A 223 10.44 4.44 -19.18
N ASN A 224 10.88 5.69 -19.37
CA ASN A 224 10.49 6.50 -20.52
C ASN A 224 11.21 6.07 -21.79
N SER A 225 12.46 5.60 -21.66
CA SER A 225 13.30 5.12 -22.76
C SER A 225 13.03 3.66 -23.14
N SER A 226 12.37 2.87 -22.29
CA SER A 226 12.00 1.49 -22.61
C SER A 226 10.75 1.43 -23.47
N THR A 227 10.69 0.43 -24.36
CA THR A 227 9.52 0.14 -25.21
C THR A 227 8.33 -0.42 -24.43
N ASP A 228 8.42 -0.51 -23.09
CA ASP A 228 7.38 -1.05 -22.21
C ASP A 228 6.49 0.09 -21.69
N PRO A 229 5.25 0.24 -22.23
CA PRO A 229 4.39 1.38 -21.99
C PRO A 229 3.58 1.21 -20.70
N ASN A 230 4.20 0.70 -19.62
CA ASN A 230 3.48 0.43 -18.38
C ASN A 230 3.08 1.75 -17.67
N LYS A 231 1.95 2.31 -18.11
CA LYS A 231 1.33 3.56 -17.64
C LYS A 231 1.14 3.55 -16.12
N THR A 232 0.84 2.39 -15.54
CA THR A 232 0.64 2.20 -14.10
C THR A 232 1.93 2.42 -13.31
N TYR A 233 3.08 1.97 -13.84
CA TYR A 233 4.38 2.18 -13.20
C TYR A 233 4.73 3.68 -13.14
N ARG A 234 4.67 4.37 -14.27
CA ARG A 234 4.98 5.81 -14.35
C ARG A 234 4.08 6.63 -13.43
N GLN A 235 2.78 6.32 -13.41
CA GLN A 235 1.83 6.97 -12.50
C GLN A 235 2.19 6.72 -11.03
N ARG A 236 2.64 5.51 -10.66
CA ARG A 236 3.05 5.22 -9.29
C ARG A 236 4.27 6.03 -8.90
N ILE A 237 5.36 5.96 -9.67
CA ILE A 237 6.60 6.69 -9.36
C ILE A 237 6.37 8.20 -9.31
N THR A 238 5.60 8.75 -10.26
CA THR A 238 5.25 10.18 -10.27
C THR A 238 4.53 10.60 -8.98
N LYS A 239 3.60 9.77 -8.49
CA LYS A 239 2.88 10.06 -7.23
C LYS A 239 3.81 10.05 -6.01
N GLU A 240 4.84 9.21 -5.99
CA GLU A 240 5.83 9.20 -4.91
C GLU A 240 6.70 10.46 -4.94
N ILE A 241 7.20 10.86 -6.13
CA ILE A 241 7.97 12.10 -6.32
C ILE A 241 7.15 13.32 -5.88
N MET A 242 5.88 13.39 -6.30
CA MET A 242 4.97 14.47 -5.90
C MET A 242 4.69 14.50 -4.40
N TYR A 243 4.73 13.35 -3.71
CA TYR A 243 4.54 13.30 -2.27
C TYR A 243 5.78 13.83 -1.54
N LEU A 244 6.99 13.48 -2.00
CA LEU A 244 8.24 14.01 -1.45
C LEU A 244 8.37 15.52 -1.62
N SER A 245 7.93 16.06 -2.77
CA SER A 245 8.09 17.49 -3.08
C SER A 245 7.05 18.42 -2.46
N LYS A 246 5.95 17.88 -1.92
CA LYS A 246 4.94 18.70 -1.22
C LYS A 246 5.54 19.27 0.06
N ARG A 247 5.67 20.59 0.15
CA ARG A 247 5.99 21.28 1.42
C ARG A 247 4.88 21.04 2.45
N ASP A 248 5.25 20.82 3.71
CA ASP A 248 4.25 20.75 4.76
C ASP A 248 3.67 22.14 4.99
N LYS A 249 2.34 22.27 4.86
CA LYS A 249 1.61 23.53 5.11
C LYS A 249 1.70 24.01 6.58
N ARG A 250 2.47 23.33 7.43
CA ARG A 250 2.74 23.70 8.83
C ARG A 250 4.09 24.40 9.02
N GLU A 251 4.85 24.60 7.95
CA GLU A 251 6.13 25.33 7.94
C GLU A 251 5.99 26.78 7.39
N LEU A 252 4.76 27.32 7.36
CA LEU A 252 4.47 28.72 7.03
C LEU A 252 3.57 29.34 8.11
#